data_AF-A0A7X1KIS7-F1
#
_entry.id   AF-A0A7X1KIS7-F1
#
_cell.length_a   1.000
_cell.length_b   1.000
_cell.length_c   1.000
_cell.angle_alpha   90.00
_cell.angle_beta   90.00
_cell.angle_gamma   90.00
#
_symmetry.space_group_name_H-M   'P 1'
#
loop_
_entity.id
_entity.type
_entity.pdbx_description
1 polymer ?
#
loop_
_entity_poly.entity_id
_entity_poly.type
_entity_poly.pdbx_seq_one_letter_code
_entity_poly.pdbx_strand_id
1 'polypeptide(L)'
;MSQDQNLKHEAGAPLTGASEFVVDKPPLAELLAVLAQCGEVVSSFFKPDPCIKVLGEGRRLAEFLERFSDFAGSTAIGQVEPEFGPFSLLNRYEFEGSLLAVVLRGGCHHSTRGLSLANARRLVGEALEAVFPAPFSELVVYRFDSLDWCELTRGSTISSAYVVCQGARNLWWVLCVSDFD
;
A
#
# COMPACT_ATOMS: atom_id res chain seq x y z
N MET A 1 -3.58 47.46 -33.32
CA MET A 1 -2.19 47.31 -32.84
C MET A 1 -2.21 47.70 -31.37
N SER A 2 -2.01 46.84 -30.38
CA SER A 2 -1.58 45.44 -30.38
C SER A 2 -2.29 44.68 -29.24
N GLN A 3 -2.56 43.41 -29.51
CA GLN A 3 -2.64 42.33 -28.53
C GLN A 3 -1.28 42.22 -27.83
N ASP A 4 -1.23 41.96 -26.52
CA ASP A 4 -0.46 40.84 -25.98
C ASP A 4 -0.51 40.77 -24.44
N GLN A 5 -0.94 39.59 -23.97
CA GLN A 5 -0.36 38.81 -22.88
C GLN A 5 -0.32 39.41 -21.46
N ASN A 6 -1.25 38.93 -20.62
CA ASN A 6 -0.83 38.32 -19.36
C ASN A 6 -1.84 37.26 -18.90
N LEU A 7 -1.79 36.12 -19.59
CA LEU A 7 -1.99 34.81 -18.95
C LEU A 7 -0.83 34.61 -17.98
N LYS A 8 -1.12 34.19 -16.73
CA LYS A 8 -0.24 33.57 -15.70
C LYS A 8 -0.60 34.17 -14.33
N HIS A 9 -0.95 33.45 -13.27
CA HIS A 9 -1.06 32.02 -12.98
C HIS A 9 -2.37 31.86 -12.20
N GLU A 10 -3.21 30.90 -12.60
CA GLU A 10 -4.04 30.23 -11.61
C GLU A 10 -3.08 29.63 -10.59
N ALA A 11 -3.02 30.24 -9.40
CA ALA A 11 -2.42 29.62 -8.25
C ALA A 11 -3.22 28.33 -8.02
N GLY A 12 -2.62 27.21 -8.44
CA GLY A 12 -3.16 25.89 -8.20
C GLY A 12 -3.51 25.80 -6.72
N ALA A 13 -4.80 25.61 -6.44
CA ALA A 13 -5.25 25.26 -5.12
C ALA A 13 -4.38 24.09 -4.61
N PRO A 14 -3.99 24.07 -3.32
CA PRO A 14 -3.31 22.91 -2.77
C PRO A 14 -4.17 21.67 -3.10
N LEU A 15 -3.54 20.59 -3.57
CA LEU A 15 -4.19 19.31 -3.82
C LEU A 15 -4.65 18.76 -2.46
N THR A 16 -5.77 19.26 -1.96
CA THR A 16 -6.27 18.98 -0.62
C THR A 16 -6.84 17.57 -0.54
N GLY A 17 -6.15 16.73 0.22
CA GLY A 17 -6.79 15.84 1.20
C GLY A 17 -6.95 14.39 0.78
N ALA A 18 -5.86 13.63 0.69
CA ALA A 18 -5.99 12.21 1.01
C ALA A 18 -6.42 12.10 2.48
N SER A 19 -7.66 11.66 2.73
CA SER A 19 -8.10 11.41 4.10
C SER A 19 -7.69 10.00 4.50
N GLU A 20 -6.85 9.89 5.53
CA GLU A 20 -6.67 8.62 6.23
C GLU A 20 -7.99 8.24 6.90
N PHE A 21 -8.32 6.95 6.90
CA PHE A 21 -9.39 6.44 7.75
C PHE A 21 -9.01 5.10 8.34
N VAL A 22 -9.50 4.86 9.55
CA VAL A 22 -9.23 3.65 10.30
C VAL A 22 -10.16 2.53 9.81
N VAL A 23 -9.57 1.41 9.41
CA VAL A 23 -10.30 0.16 9.16
C VAL A 23 -10.15 -0.73 10.38
N ASP A 24 -11.10 -0.64 11.30
CA ASP A 24 -11.14 -1.50 12.47
C ASP A 24 -11.98 -2.74 12.18
N LYS A 25 -11.29 -3.81 11.75
CA LYS A 25 -11.88 -5.11 11.44
C LYS A 25 -11.09 -6.20 12.16
N PRO A 26 -11.74 -7.04 13.00
CA PRO A 26 -11.02 -8.08 13.75
C PRO A 26 -10.14 -9.01 12.90
N PRO A 27 -10.59 -9.49 11.72
CA PRO A 27 -9.74 -10.33 10.86
C PRO A 27 -8.49 -9.61 10.34
N LEU A 28 -8.61 -8.32 10.02
CA LEU A 28 -7.46 -7.50 9.62
C LEU A 28 -6.49 -7.31 10.79
N ALA A 29 -7.01 -6.99 11.98
CA ALA A 29 -6.19 -6.81 13.17
C ALA A 29 -5.40 -8.09 13.52
N GLU A 30 -6.02 -9.26 13.39
CA GLU A 30 -5.35 -10.54 13.58
C GLU A 30 -4.23 -10.77 12.56
N LEU A 31 -4.47 -10.47 11.28
CA LEU A 31 -3.44 -10.55 10.24
C LEU A 31 -2.27 -9.60 10.54
N LEU A 32 -2.55 -8.33 10.87
CA LEU A 32 -1.51 -7.34 11.16
C LEU A 32 -0.68 -7.74 12.39
N ALA A 33 -1.30 -8.33 13.42
CA ALA A 33 -0.58 -8.84 14.59
C ALA A 33 0.34 -10.03 14.27
N VAL A 34 0.00 -10.83 13.26
CA VAL A 34 0.88 -11.89 12.75
C VAL A 34 2.01 -11.30 11.90
N LEU A 35 1.71 -10.36 11.01
CA LEU A 35 2.73 -9.69 10.19
C LEU A 35 3.73 -8.91 11.06
N ALA A 36 3.31 -8.35 12.20
CA ALA A 36 4.17 -7.64 13.14
C ALA A 36 5.21 -8.56 13.82
N GLN A 37 5.05 -9.88 13.72
CA GLN A 37 6.07 -10.85 14.13
C GLN A 37 7.09 -11.13 13.02
N CYS A 38 6.85 -10.64 11.80
CA CYS A 38 7.74 -10.78 10.66
C CYS A 38 8.65 -9.56 10.44
N GLY A 39 8.38 -8.44 11.12
CA GLY A 39 9.08 -7.18 10.96
C GLY A 39 8.21 -6.00 11.39
N GLU A 40 8.69 -4.78 11.18
CA GLU A 40 7.91 -3.57 11.34
C GLU A 40 6.77 -3.52 10.31
N VAL A 41 5.55 -3.26 10.76
CA VAL A 41 4.36 -3.23 9.90
C VAL A 41 3.77 -1.84 9.85
N VAL A 42 3.59 -1.34 8.63
CA VAL A 42 2.77 -0.16 8.37
C VAL A 42 1.55 -0.58 7.57
N SER A 43 0.37 -0.19 8.03
CA SER A 43 -0.90 -0.47 7.35
C SER A 43 -1.81 0.75 7.41
N SER A 44 -1.92 1.48 6.31
CA SER A 44 -2.68 2.72 6.25
C SER A 44 -3.64 2.74 5.06
N PHE A 45 -4.84 3.24 5.29
CA PHE A 45 -5.89 3.29 4.27
C PHE A 45 -6.20 4.71 3.83
N PHE A 46 -6.32 4.93 2.52
CA PHE A 46 -6.51 6.24 1.90
C PHE A 46 -7.67 6.28 0.94
N LYS A 47 -8.33 7.45 0.92
CA LYS A 47 -9.28 7.84 -0.11
C LYS A 47 -8.83 9.18 -0.66
N PRO A 48 -8.12 9.20 -1.81
CA PRO A 48 -7.74 10.44 -2.47
C PRO A 48 -9.00 11.20 -2.90
N ASP A 49 -9.07 12.49 -2.58
CA ASP A 49 -10.10 13.40 -3.09
C ASP A 49 -9.41 14.54 -3.87
N PRO A 50 -9.69 14.72 -5.19
CA PRO A 50 -10.56 13.90 -6.03
C PRO A 50 -9.98 12.51 -6.30
N CYS A 51 -10.84 11.55 -6.67
CA CYS A 51 -10.39 10.21 -7.08
C CYS A 51 -9.32 10.28 -8.18
N ILE A 52 -8.32 9.41 -8.09
CA ILE A 52 -7.27 9.26 -9.10
C ILE A 52 -7.88 8.62 -10.35
N LYS A 53 -7.87 9.34 -11.48
CA LYS A 53 -8.51 8.92 -12.74
C LYS A 53 -7.52 8.63 -13.86
N VAL A 54 -6.22 8.75 -13.60
CA VAL A 54 -5.19 8.54 -14.61
C VAL A 54 -5.19 7.09 -15.10
N LEU A 55 -5.07 6.96 -16.43
CA LEU A 55 -4.95 5.69 -17.12
C LEU A 55 -3.50 5.21 -17.14
N GLY A 56 -3.33 3.90 -17.02
CA GLY A 56 -2.03 3.25 -16.96
C GLY A 56 -1.57 3.06 -15.53
N GLU A 57 -1.24 1.81 -15.20
CA GLU A 57 -1.03 1.39 -13.80
C GLU A 57 0.17 2.07 -13.15
N GLY A 58 1.29 2.24 -13.85
CA GLY A 58 2.44 2.97 -13.32
C GLY A 58 2.17 4.46 -13.06
N ARG A 59 1.40 5.11 -13.93
CA ARG A 59 1.04 6.53 -13.75
C ARG A 59 0.05 6.71 -12.61
N ARG A 60 -0.90 5.78 -12.46
CA ARG A 60 -1.86 5.76 -11.37
C ARG A 60 -1.15 5.60 -10.02
N LEU A 61 -0.19 4.68 -9.93
CA LEU A 61 0.64 4.52 -8.74
C LEU A 61 1.46 5.78 -8.44
N ALA A 62 2.10 6.38 -9.46
CA ALA A 62 2.88 7.61 -9.28
C ALA A 62 2.03 8.76 -8.71
N GLU A 63 0.83 8.99 -9.26
CA GLU A 63 -0.08 10.01 -8.76
C GLU A 63 -0.57 9.69 -7.32
N PHE A 64 -0.77 8.41 -7.00
CA PHE A 64 -1.09 8.01 -5.63
C PHE A 64 0.05 8.34 -4.66
N LEU A 65 1.28 7.95 -5.01
CA LEU A 65 2.46 8.18 -4.17
C LEU A 65 2.74 9.66 -3.97
N GLU A 66 2.59 10.48 -5.01
CA GLU A 66 2.68 11.94 -4.91
C GLU A 66 1.72 12.49 -3.85
N ARG A 67 0.45 12.09 -3.90
CA ARG A 67 -0.58 12.53 -2.94
C ARG A 67 -0.44 11.91 -1.55
N PHE A 68 0.20 10.75 -1.46
CA PHE A 68 0.45 10.04 -0.21
C PHE A 68 1.71 10.56 0.50
N SER A 69 2.65 11.18 -0.22
CA SER A 69 3.97 11.59 0.28
C SER A 69 3.94 12.44 1.55
N ASP A 70 3.11 13.48 1.59
CA ASP A 70 2.95 14.35 2.77
C ASP A 70 2.50 13.57 4.01
N PHE A 71 1.56 12.64 3.81
CA PHE A 71 1.10 11.77 4.89
C PHE A 71 2.19 10.78 5.30
N ALA A 72 2.87 10.17 4.32
CA ALA A 72 3.91 9.16 4.56
C ALA A 72 5.00 9.71 5.49
N GLY A 73 5.42 10.96 5.30
CA GLY A 73 6.39 11.66 6.15
C GLY A 73 5.96 11.88 7.60
N SER A 74 4.67 11.70 7.92
CA SER A 74 4.13 11.73 9.28
C SER A 74 3.97 10.34 9.91
N THR A 75 4.33 9.28 9.17
CA THR A 75 4.25 7.88 9.62
C THR A 75 5.61 7.21 9.61
N ALA A 76 5.66 5.95 10.05
CA ALA A 76 6.87 5.13 9.99
C ALA A 76 7.36 4.86 8.55
N ILE A 77 6.56 5.09 7.51
CA ILE A 77 7.03 4.98 6.11
C ILE A 77 8.15 5.99 5.84
N GLY A 78 8.05 7.19 6.42
CA GLY A 78 8.96 8.30 6.15
C GLY A 78 8.81 8.84 4.74
N GLN A 79 9.91 9.34 4.17
CA GLN A 79 9.91 9.92 2.83
C GLN A 79 9.65 8.87 1.75
N VAL A 80 8.80 9.21 0.78
CA VAL A 80 8.53 8.39 -0.41
C VAL A 80 9.36 8.89 -1.58
N GLU A 81 9.99 7.97 -2.31
CA GLU A 81 10.86 8.33 -3.43
C GLU A 81 10.06 8.62 -4.71
N PRO A 82 10.36 9.72 -5.41
CA PRO A 82 9.65 10.08 -6.65
C PRO A 82 9.75 9.02 -7.75
N GLU A 83 10.88 8.30 -7.81
CA GLU A 83 11.13 7.30 -8.85
C GLU A 83 10.73 5.88 -8.45
N PHE A 84 10.37 5.63 -7.17
CA PHE A 84 9.86 4.42 -6.49
C PHE A 84 10.31 3.01 -6.93
N GLY A 85 11.20 2.89 -7.91
CA GLY A 85 11.75 1.66 -8.44
C GLY A 85 10.77 0.78 -9.23
N PRO A 86 11.24 -0.40 -9.65
CA PRO A 86 10.40 -1.43 -10.26
C PRO A 86 9.30 -1.92 -9.30
N PHE A 87 8.15 -2.24 -9.89
CA PHE A 87 7.03 -2.88 -9.20
C PHE A 87 6.38 -3.94 -10.10
N SER A 88 5.71 -4.89 -9.46
CA SER A 88 4.91 -5.93 -10.08
C SER A 88 3.42 -5.66 -9.85
N LEU A 89 2.59 -5.95 -10.84
CA LEU A 89 1.14 -5.94 -10.70
C LEU A 89 0.65 -7.32 -10.31
N LEU A 90 -0.14 -7.39 -9.25
CA LEU A 90 -0.77 -8.62 -8.77
C LEU A 90 -2.29 -8.48 -8.87
N ASN A 91 -2.95 -9.55 -9.30
CA ASN A 91 -4.38 -9.71 -9.08
C ASN A 91 -4.68 -10.12 -7.63
N ARG A 92 -5.96 -10.24 -7.27
CA ARG A 92 -6.39 -10.62 -5.92
C ARG A 92 -5.76 -11.92 -5.40
N TYR A 93 -5.72 -12.97 -6.22
CA TYR A 93 -5.20 -14.28 -5.80
C TYR A 93 -3.68 -14.29 -5.70
N GLU A 94 -3.00 -13.56 -6.60
CA GLU A 94 -1.54 -13.37 -6.52
C GLU A 94 -1.14 -12.58 -5.29
N PHE A 95 -1.92 -11.55 -4.93
CA PHE A 95 -1.73 -10.81 -3.70
C PHE A 95 -1.97 -11.65 -2.44
N GLU A 96 -3.06 -12.42 -2.41
CA GLU A 96 -3.34 -13.38 -1.34
C GLU A 96 -2.17 -14.38 -1.18
N GLY A 97 -1.70 -14.95 -2.29
CA GLY A 97 -0.55 -15.85 -2.30
C GLY A 97 0.74 -15.18 -1.82
N SER A 98 0.94 -13.91 -2.17
CA SER A 98 2.10 -13.13 -1.71
C SER A 98 2.04 -12.87 -0.20
N LEU A 99 0.90 -12.46 0.34
CA LEU A 99 0.72 -12.28 1.79
C LEU A 99 0.89 -13.60 2.55
N LEU A 100 0.34 -14.68 2.01
CA LEU A 100 0.50 -16.01 2.57
C LEU A 100 1.99 -16.40 2.64
N ALA A 101 2.78 -16.06 1.61
CA ALA A 101 4.21 -16.32 1.63
C ALA A 101 4.93 -15.52 2.72
N VAL A 102 4.57 -14.25 2.95
CA VAL A 102 5.12 -13.43 4.05
C VAL A 102 4.76 -14.04 5.40
N VAL A 103 3.49 -14.40 5.61
CA VAL A 103 3.01 -15.02 6.86
C VAL A 103 3.65 -16.38 7.13
N LEU A 104 3.96 -17.17 6.10
CA LEU A 104 4.57 -18.49 6.27
C LEU A 104 6.08 -18.41 6.43
N ARG A 105 6.76 -17.55 5.66
CA ARG A 105 8.21 -17.37 5.77
C ARG A 105 8.53 -16.69 7.09
N GLY A 106 7.93 -15.55 7.40
CA GLY A 106 8.34 -14.73 8.54
C GLY A 106 9.54 -13.84 8.23
N GLY A 107 10.09 -13.22 9.27
CA GLY A 107 11.32 -12.42 9.21
C GLY A 107 12.61 -13.24 9.32
N CYS A 108 13.76 -12.58 9.24
CA CYS A 108 15.14 -13.05 9.30
C CYS A 108 15.42 -14.04 10.46
N HIS A 109 14.70 -13.95 11.58
CA HIS A 109 14.86 -14.82 12.74
C HIS A 109 13.92 -16.04 12.80
N HIS A 110 13.16 -16.32 11.73
CA HIS A 110 12.24 -17.46 11.53
C HIS A 110 11.84 -18.30 12.76
N SER A 111 10.66 -18.02 13.32
CA SER A 111 9.55 -18.99 13.25
C SER A 111 8.22 -18.25 13.34
N THR A 112 7.39 -18.38 12.31
CA THR A 112 6.02 -17.85 12.23
C THR A 112 5.08 -18.67 13.08
N ARG A 113 5.16 -18.55 14.41
CA ARG A 113 4.20 -19.16 15.37
C ARG A 113 3.84 -20.65 15.16
N GLY A 114 4.56 -21.40 14.32
CA GLY A 114 4.14 -22.72 13.86
C GLY A 114 2.77 -22.76 13.15
N LEU A 115 2.35 -21.67 12.48
CA LEU A 115 1.06 -21.65 11.79
C LEU A 115 1.01 -22.72 10.69
N SER A 116 -0.04 -23.54 10.69
CA SER A 116 -0.29 -24.46 9.59
C SER A 116 -0.67 -23.68 8.31
N LEU A 117 -0.35 -24.25 7.14
CA LEU A 117 -0.75 -23.68 5.85
C LEU A 117 -2.25 -23.37 5.78
N ALA A 118 -3.09 -24.25 6.34
CA ALA A 118 -4.53 -24.06 6.37
C ALA A 118 -4.94 -22.85 7.21
N ASN A 119 -4.33 -22.67 8.39
CA ASN A 119 -4.61 -21.53 9.26
C ASN A 119 -4.10 -20.21 8.66
N ALA A 120 -2.92 -20.22 8.04
CA ALA A 120 -2.37 -19.05 7.38
C ALA A 120 -3.24 -18.62 6.18
N ARG A 121 -3.71 -19.58 5.37
CA ARG A 121 -4.67 -19.31 4.28
C ARG A 121 -5.96 -18.70 4.79
N ARG A 122 -6.56 -19.30 5.83
CA ARG A 122 -7.78 -18.80 6.46
C ARG A 122 -7.60 -17.37 6.95
N LEU A 123 -6.52 -17.10 7.68
CA LEU A 123 -6.20 -15.78 8.22
C LEU A 123 -6.12 -14.71 7.13
N VAL A 124 -5.32 -14.96 6.08
CA VAL A 124 -5.15 -14.01 4.97
C VAL A 124 -6.48 -13.82 4.22
N GLY A 125 -7.19 -14.91 3.91
CA GLY A 125 -8.47 -14.87 3.21
C GLY A 125 -9.53 -14.05 3.96
N GLU A 126 -9.73 -14.33 5.25
CA GLU A 126 -10.70 -13.62 6.09
C GLU A 126 -10.36 -12.12 6.23
N ALA A 127 -9.07 -11.78 6.37
CA ALA A 127 -8.63 -10.39 6.41
C ALA A 127 -8.92 -9.66 5.09
N LEU A 128 -8.58 -10.27 3.94
CA LEU A 128 -8.84 -9.68 2.62
C LEU A 128 -10.33 -9.56 2.31
N GLU A 129 -11.15 -10.54 2.72
CA GLU A 129 -12.61 -10.44 2.60
C GLU A 129 -13.20 -9.34 3.49
N ALA A 130 -12.66 -9.15 4.70
CA ALA A 130 -13.11 -8.09 5.60
C ALA A 130 -12.79 -6.69 5.07
N VAL A 131 -11.62 -6.51 4.45
CA VAL A 131 -11.18 -5.23 3.87
C VAL A 131 -11.86 -4.97 2.52
N PHE A 132 -11.91 -6.01 1.67
CA PHE A 132 -12.39 -5.96 0.29
C PHE A 132 -13.53 -6.97 0.07
N PRO A 133 -14.73 -6.71 0.60
CA PRO A 133 -15.86 -7.62 0.51
C PRO A 133 -16.41 -7.68 -0.93
N ALA A 134 -16.94 -8.85 -1.29
CA ALA A 134 -17.72 -9.03 -2.51
C ALA A 134 -18.97 -8.11 -2.51
N PRO A 135 -19.47 -7.69 -3.70
CA PRO A 135 -19.02 -8.02 -5.05
C PRO A 135 -17.83 -7.18 -5.54
N PHE A 136 -17.29 -6.28 -4.73
CA PHE A 136 -16.30 -5.29 -5.15
C PHE A 136 -14.85 -5.82 -5.16
N SER A 137 -14.64 -7.11 -5.37
CA SER A 137 -13.35 -7.79 -5.15
C SER A 137 -12.27 -7.52 -6.20
N GLU A 138 -12.56 -6.71 -7.22
CA GLU A 138 -11.54 -6.28 -8.18
C GLU A 138 -10.51 -5.39 -7.48
N LEU A 139 -9.30 -5.92 -7.36
CA LEU A 139 -8.15 -5.25 -6.77
C LEU A 139 -7.05 -5.12 -7.81
N VAL A 140 -6.47 -3.93 -7.87
CA VAL A 140 -5.17 -3.72 -8.50
C VAL A 140 -4.16 -3.60 -7.37
N VAL A 141 -3.17 -4.47 -7.35
CA VAL A 141 -2.15 -4.50 -6.31
C VAL A 141 -0.80 -4.21 -6.95
N TYR A 142 -0.12 -3.17 -6.47
CA TYR A 142 1.25 -2.84 -6.81
C TYR A 142 2.14 -3.40 -5.72
N ARG A 143 2.95 -4.41 -6.04
CA ARG A 143 4.02 -4.89 -5.15
C ARG A 143 5.31 -4.20 -5.54
N PHE A 144 5.95 -3.49 -4.61
CA PHE A 144 7.28 -2.95 -4.85
C PHE A 144 8.31 -4.07 -4.88
N ASP A 145 9.10 -4.14 -5.95
CA ASP A 145 10.19 -5.09 -6.10
C ASP A 145 11.54 -4.48 -5.68
N SER A 146 11.56 -3.16 -5.47
CA SER A 146 12.69 -2.41 -4.93
C SER A 146 12.47 -2.01 -3.47
N LEU A 147 13.55 -1.97 -2.71
CA LEU A 147 13.59 -1.40 -1.35
C LEU A 147 13.69 0.12 -1.36
N ASP A 148 13.99 0.74 -2.50
CA ASP A 148 14.26 2.17 -2.61
C ASP A 148 12.99 3.01 -2.84
N TRP A 149 11.80 2.51 -2.52
CA TRP A 149 10.57 3.28 -2.73
C TRP A 149 10.22 4.22 -1.57
N CYS A 150 10.70 3.93 -0.36
CA CYS A 150 10.56 4.81 0.79
C CYS A 150 11.71 4.64 1.81
N GLU A 151 11.76 5.55 2.78
CA GLU A 151 12.75 5.57 3.86
C GLU A 151 12.75 4.28 4.69
N LEU A 152 11.56 3.79 5.08
CA LEU A 152 11.40 2.55 5.85
C LEU A 152 12.06 1.35 5.15
N THR A 153 11.73 1.13 3.88
CA THR A 153 12.20 -0.07 3.17
C THR A 153 13.67 0.00 2.79
N ARG A 154 14.22 1.21 2.58
CA ARG A 154 15.65 1.38 2.28
C ARG A 154 16.54 0.89 3.43
N GLY A 155 16.09 1.06 4.67
CA GLY A 155 16.81 0.58 5.85
C GLY A 155 16.69 -0.92 6.09
N SER A 156 15.75 -1.59 5.43
CA SER A 156 15.39 -3.00 5.73
C SER A 156 16.28 -4.00 4.98
N THR A 157 16.54 -5.15 5.61
CA THR A 157 17.17 -6.33 4.99
C THR A 157 16.21 -7.01 4.03
N ILE A 158 14.94 -7.16 4.43
CA ILE A 158 13.87 -7.76 3.63
C ILE A 158 12.62 -6.91 3.80
N SER A 159 11.94 -6.59 2.70
CA SER A 159 10.65 -5.93 2.75
C SER A 159 9.63 -6.57 1.82
N SER A 160 8.37 -6.56 2.25
CA SER A 160 7.20 -6.83 1.43
C SER A 160 6.27 -5.62 1.49
N ALA A 161 6.26 -4.84 0.42
CA ALA A 161 5.51 -3.59 0.35
C ALA A 161 4.48 -3.62 -0.79
N TYR A 162 3.27 -3.16 -0.47
CA TYR A 162 2.11 -3.20 -1.34
C TYR A 162 1.35 -1.89 -1.30
N VAL A 163 0.87 -1.46 -2.46
CA VAL A 163 -0.22 -0.50 -2.60
C VAL A 163 -1.39 -1.24 -3.23
N VAL A 164 -2.53 -1.30 -2.57
CA VAL A 164 -3.73 -2.00 -3.04
C VAL A 164 -4.80 -0.98 -3.36
N CYS A 165 -5.36 -1.03 -4.57
CA CYS A 165 -6.42 -0.15 -5.02
C CYS A 165 -7.68 -0.96 -5.31
N GLN A 166 -8.79 -0.59 -4.67
CA GLN A 166 -10.14 -1.03 -4.99
C GLN A 166 -10.89 0.15 -5.64
N GLY A 167 -10.80 0.22 -6.98
CA GLY A 167 -11.29 1.36 -7.75
C GLY A 167 -12.77 1.70 -7.51
N ALA A 168 -13.63 0.69 -7.38
CA ALA A 168 -15.07 0.89 -7.14
C ALA A 168 -15.39 1.64 -5.83
N ARG A 169 -14.49 1.63 -4.85
CA ARG A 169 -14.65 2.32 -3.56
C ARG A 169 -13.68 3.49 -3.39
N ASN A 170 -12.90 3.82 -4.43
CA ASN A 170 -11.76 4.74 -4.38
C ASN A 170 -10.87 4.46 -3.15
N LEU A 171 -10.72 3.18 -2.81
CA LEU A 171 -10.08 2.73 -1.58
C LEU A 171 -8.65 2.30 -1.90
N TRP A 172 -7.70 2.91 -1.21
CA TRP A 172 -6.29 2.58 -1.28
C TRP A 172 -5.82 2.02 0.06
N TRP A 173 -4.93 1.03 0.04
CA TRP A 173 -4.31 0.45 1.21
C TRP A 173 -2.82 0.31 0.97
N VAL A 174 -2.02 1.00 1.79
CA VAL A 174 -0.58 0.83 1.86
C VAL A 174 -0.28 -0.18 2.95
N LEU A 175 0.38 -1.27 2.60
CA LEU A 175 0.85 -2.28 3.53
C LEU A 175 2.34 -2.49 3.32
N CYS A 176 3.14 -2.26 4.36
CA CYS A 176 4.56 -2.54 4.37
C CYS A 176 4.88 -3.48 5.52
N VAL A 177 5.70 -4.49 5.26
CA VAL A 177 6.29 -5.39 6.28
C VAL A 177 7.78 -5.37 6.04
N SER A 178 8.54 -4.74 6.94
CA SER A 178 9.97 -4.47 6.77
C SER A 178 10.76 -5.03 7.94
N ASP A 179 11.71 -5.88 7.62
CA ASP A 179 12.60 -6.54 8.56
C ASP A 179 14.01 -5.96 8.43
N PHE A 180 14.59 -5.53 9.55
CA PHE A 180 15.85 -4.78 9.61
C PHE A 180 17.04 -5.64 10.09
N ASP A 181 16.79 -6.91 10.45
CA ASP A 181 17.78 -7.83 11.02
C ASP A 181 18.76 -8.43 9.99
#